data_AF-A0A3Z6QSR6-F1
#
_entry.id   AF-A0A3Z6QSR6-F1
#
_cell.length_a   1.000
_cell.length_b   1.000
_cell.length_c   1.000
_cell.angle_alpha   90.00
_cell.angle_beta   90.00
_cell.angle_gamma   90.00
#
_symmetry.space_group_name_H-M   'P 1'
#
loop_
_entity.id
_entity.type
_entity.pdbx_description
1 polymer ?
#
loop_
_entity_poly.entity_id
_entity_poly.type
_entity_poly.pdbx_seq_one_letter_code
_entity_poly.pdbx_strand_id
1 'polypeptide(L)'
;MDTTQTRTYLAVPHSEKDEARKAAGKLENNKSALRFDAERRVWYALPGADMEALKRWKPDPLLTGVSAGDALTQFADFLRANGADVPEKVIMDGTRQRIRMQDDKPGKKSCTYVGHLDGLPNGWFNDFRDGGKDELSTWYFSGEEGDPVASLHMKAVTAQSQWDRAEAKRILQDKKAGNVRYVHGKFGQAGHQHPYLVKKGVRAAKGVHIDDKQRLLIPLQNIDGVIRSMQTIDPDGNKRLTKDAEKSGNFFVVGGTLKNGKPIVCAEGYATAASGAMALRMPVVMAIDSGNLVKVAERLHQ
;
A
#
# COMPACT_ATOMS: atom_id res chain seq x y z
N MET A 1 6.36 -23.25 4.68
CA MET A 1 5.31 -23.06 3.67
C MET A 1 4.47 -21.90 4.16
N ASP A 2 4.61 -20.75 3.53
CA ASP A 2 3.80 -19.58 3.87
C ASP A 2 2.40 -19.86 3.30
N THR A 3 1.47 -20.27 4.16
CA THR A 3 0.11 -20.61 3.77
C THR A 3 -0.53 -19.36 3.19
N THR A 4 -0.81 -19.35 1.89
CA THR A 4 -1.64 -18.31 1.27
C THR A 4 -2.91 -18.19 2.10
N GLN A 5 -3.03 -17.10 2.86
CA GLN A 5 -4.15 -16.92 3.77
C GLN A 5 -5.33 -16.48 2.91
N THR A 6 -6.07 -17.44 2.39
CA THR A 6 -7.29 -17.16 1.64
C THR A 6 -8.40 -16.82 2.63
N ARG A 7 -9.25 -15.84 2.30
CA ARG A 7 -10.48 -15.57 3.05
C ARG A 7 -11.56 -15.11 2.10
N THR A 8 -12.80 -15.43 2.44
CA THR A 8 -13.97 -15.09 1.63
C THR A 8 -14.87 -14.18 2.45
N TYR A 9 -15.05 -12.93 2.04
CA TYR A 9 -15.98 -12.01 2.67
C TYR A 9 -17.44 -12.37 2.36
N LEU A 10 -18.31 -12.16 3.34
CA LEU A 10 -19.71 -12.55 3.33
C LEU A 10 -20.58 -11.39 3.80
N ALA A 11 -21.74 -11.28 3.17
CA ALA A 11 -22.78 -10.31 3.52
C ALA A 11 -23.69 -10.90 4.60
N VAL A 12 -23.17 -11.05 5.82
CA VAL A 12 -23.93 -11.60 6.96
C VAL A 12 -24.56 -10.45 7.77
N PRO A 13 -25.90 -10.31 7.78
CA PRO A 13 -26.57 -9.32 8.62
C PRO A 13 -26.28 -9.54 10.11
N HIS A 14 -26.34 -8.47 10.90
CA HIS A 14 -26.08 -8.60 12.34
C HIS A 14 -27.04 -9.57 13.05
N SER A 15 -28.30 -9.59 12.62
CA SER A 15 -29.34 -10.50 13.12
C SER A 15 -29.03 -11.97 12.84
N GLU A 16 -28.30 -12.28 11.77
CA GLU A 16 -28.04 -13.64 11.31
C GLU A 16 -26.64 -14.17 11.69
N LYS A 17 -25.86 -13.38 12.46
CA LYS A 17 -24.46 -13.69 12.79
C LYS A 17 -24.26 -15.05 13.46
N ASP A 18 -25.18 -15.45 14.34
CA ASP A 18 -25.04 -16.70 15.11
C ASP A 18 -25.40 -17.91 14.24
N GLU A 19 -26.39 -17.75 13.35
CA GLU A 19 -26.72 -18.76 12.33
C GLU A 19 -25.56 -18.94 11.35
N ALA A 20 -25.00 -17.85 10.84
CA ALA A 20 -23.86 -17.88 9.93
C ALA A 20 -22.63 -18.51 10.61
N ARG A 21 -22.38 -18.19 11.88
CA ARG A 21 -21.29 -18.78 12.66
C ARG A 21 -21.47 -20.29 12.82
N LYS A 22 -22.69 -20.76 13.08
CA LYS A 22 -23.01 -22.19 13.18
C LYS A 22 -22.84 -22.88 11.82
N ALA A 23 -23.34 -22.26 10.75
CA ALA A 23 -23.25 -22.76 9.39
C ALA A 23 -21.79 -22.88 8.91
N ALA A 24 -20.94 -21.91 9.23
CA ALA A 24 -19.52 -21.94 8.87
C ALA A 24 -18.76 -23.10 9.52
N GLY A 25 -19.24 -23.59 10.67
CA GLY A 25 -18.57 -24.61 11.46
C GLY A 25 -17.32 -24.12 12.18
N LYS A 26 -16.45 -25.08 12.50
CA LYS A 26 -15.19 -24.85 13.22
C LYS A 26 -14.03 -25.41 12.42
N LEU A 27 -12.87 -24.77 12.57
CA LEU A 27 -11.60 -25.22 12.02
C LEU A 27 -11.05 -26.41 12.82
N GLU A 28 -10.01 -27.07 12.32
CA GLU A 28 -9.33 -28.20 12.97
C GLU A 28 -8.89 -27.89 14.42
N ASN A 29 -8.51 -26.64 14.68
CA ASN A 29 -8.13 -26.16 16.01
C ASN A 29 -9.33 -25.79 16.92
N ASN A 30 -10.54 -26.23 16.56
CA ASN A 30 -11.81 -25.97 17.27
C ASN A 30 -12.19 -24.48 17.39
N LYS A 31 -11.52 -23.57 16.68
CA LYS A 31 -11.90 -22.15 16.58
C LYS A 31 -12.96 -21.97 15.49
N SER A 32 -13.79 -20.93 15.61
CA SER A 32 -14.80 -20.62 14.58
C SER A 32 -14.14 -20.35 13.23
N ALA A 33 -14.73 -20.91 12.17
CA ALA A 33 -14.31 -20.68 10.78
C ALA A 33 -14.82 -19.34 10.22
N LEU A 34 -15.72 -18.66 10.93
CA LEU A 34 -16.23 -17.33 10.59
C LEU A 34 -15.66 -16.28 11.53
N ARG A 35 -15.17 -15.17 10.97
CA ARG A 35 -14.61 -14.03 11.74
C ARG A 35 -15.18 -12.71 11.26
N PHE A 36 -15.11 -11.71 12.13
CA PHE A 36 -15.53 -10.35 11.83
C PHE A 36 -14.30 -9.48 11.56
N ASP A 37 -14.30 -8.75 10.45
CA ASP A 37 -13.33 -7.70 10.15
C ASP A 37 -13.87 -6.39 10.73
N ALA A 38 -13.30 -5.95 11.85
CA ALA A 38 -13.77 -4.74 12.54
C ALA A 38 -13.52 -3.45 11.75
N GLU A 39 -12.44 -3.41 10.95
CA GLU A 39 -12.07 -2.27 10.12
C GLU A 39 -13.09 -2.10 8.98
N ARG A 40 -13.43 -3.20 8.31
CA ARG A 40 -14.36 -3.20 7.16
C ARG A 40 -15.82 -3.43 7.56
N ARG A 41 -16.06 -3.76 8.82
CA ARG A 41 -17.37 -4.06 9.41
C ARG A 41 -18.14 -5.14 8.65
N VAL A 42 -17.45 -6.17 8.18
CA VAL A 42 -18.01 -7.29 7.42
C VAL A 42 -17.49 -8.63 7.93
N TRP A 43 -18.25 -9.69 7.71
CA TRP A 43 -17.83 -11.04 8.08
C TRP A 43 -16.99 -11.68 6.97
N TYR A 44 -16.07 -12.56 7.34
CA TYR A 44 -15.32 -13.38 6.41
C TYR A 44 -15.16 -14.82 6.93
N ALA A 45 -15.22 -15.75 5.99
CA ALA A 45 -14.91 -17.16 6.21
C ALA A 45 -13.41 -17.41 6.00
N LEU A 46 -12.83 -18.20 6.89
CA LEU A 46 -11.47 -18.73 6.78
C LEU A 46 -11.45 -20.03 5.95
N PRO A 47 -10.27 -20.46 5.46
CA PRO A 47 -10.14 -21.74 4.78
C PRO A 47 -10.56 -22.87 5.71
N GLY A 48 -11.40 -23.78 5.21
CA GLY A 48 -12.00 -24.86 6.01
C GLY A 48 -13.41 -24.55 6.55
N ALA A 49 -13.97 -23.37 6.29
CA ALA A 49 -15.39 -23.11 6.50
C ALA A 49 -16.26 -23.92 5.52
N ASP A 50 -17.46 -24.32 5.95
CA ASP A 50 -18.46 -24.93 5.07
C ASP A 50 -19.09 -23.86 4.15
N MET A 51 -18.49 -23.69 2.97
CA MET A 51 -18.92 -22.69 2.00
C MET A 51 -20.26 -23.01 1.32
N GLU A 52 -20.70 -24.26 1.35
CA GLU A 52 -22.02 -24.65 0.83
C GLU A 52 -23.12 -24.27 1.82
N ALA A 53 -22.90 -24.50 3.12
CA ALA A 53 -23.80 -24.01 4.16
C ALA A 53 -23.86 -22.46 4.21
N LEU A 54 -22.77 -21.79 3.81
CA LEU A 54 -22.68 -20.33 3.77
C LEU A 54 -23.20 -19.67 2.49
N LYS A 55 -23.67 -20.44 1.51
CA LYS A 55 -24.01 -19.93 0.16
C LYS A 55 -25.00 -18.75 0.16
N ARG A 56 -25.94 -18.70 1.11
CA ARG A 56 -26.96 -17.63 1.19
C ARG A 56 -26.40 -16.26 1.59
N TRP A 57 -25.20 -16.21 2.18
CA TRP A 57 -24.52 -14.95 2.55
C TRP A 57 -23.37 -14.60 1.60
N LYS A 58 -23.24 -15.32 0.48
CA LYS A 58 -22.29 -14.93 -0.55
C LYS A 58 -22.69 -13.54 -1.07
N PRO A 59 -21.74 -12.60 -1.17
CA PRO A 59 -22.06 -11.27 -1.65
C PRO A 59 -22.54 -11.35 -3.09
N ASP A 60 -23.58 -10.57 -3.38
CA ASP A 60 -24.15 -10.39 -4.72
C ASP A 60 -23.70 -9.01 -5.24
N PRO A 61 -22.79 -8.95 -6.23
CA PRO A 61 -22.32 -7.69 -6.81
C PRO A 61 -23.40 -6.93 -7.60
N LEU A 62 -24.50 -7.60 -7.97
CA LEU A 62 -25.60 -6.98 -8.73
C LEU A 62 -26.64 -6.34 -7.81
N LEU A 63 -26.63 -6.70 -6.51
CA LEU A 63 -27.51 -6.11 -5.51
C LEU A 63 -27.04 -4.70 -5.15
N THR A 64 -27.34 -3.76 -6.05
CA THR A 64 -27.09 -2.33 -5.89
C THR A 64 -28.39 -1.64 -5.49
N GLY A 65 -28.36 -0.88 -4.40
CA GLY A 65 -29.55 -0.15 -3.91
C GLY A 65 -29.93 0.95 -4.90
N VAL A 66 -31.21 1.35 -4.91
CA VAL A 66 -31.74 2.44 -5.76
C VAL A 66 -30.92 3.74 -5.61
N SER A 67 -30.40 4.00 -4.40
CA SER A 67 -29.55 5.16 -4.10
C SER A 67 -28.15 5.11 -4.75
N ALA A 68 -27.68 3.97 -5.28
CA ALA A 68 -26.36 3.86 -5.88
C ALA A 68 -26.26 4.61 -7.22
N GLY A 69 -27.32 4.58 -8.03
CA GLY A 69 -27.40 5.34 -9.28
C GLY A 69 -27.42 6.85 -9.03
N ASP A 70 -28.22 7.29 -8.06
CA ASP A 70 -28.28 8.70 -7.66
C ASP A 70 -26.96 9.17 -7.04
N ALA A 71 -26.31 8.32 -6.22
CA ALA A 71 -25.01 8.63 -5.64
C ALA A 71 -23.92 8.78 -6.70
N LEU A 72 -23.90 7.91 -7.72
CA LEU A 72 -22.98 8.04 -8.85
C LEU A 72 -23.20 9.34 -9.62
N THR A 73 -24.46 9.71 -9.85
CA THR A 73 -24.82 10.96 -10.52
C THR A 73 -24.37 12.18 -9.71
N GLN A 74 -24.76 12.26 -8.43
CA GLN A 74 -24.38 13.36 -7.53
C GLN A 74 -22.86 13.48 -7.38
N PHE A 75 -22.15 12.35 -7.25
CA PHE A 75 -20.69 12.38 -7.14
C PHE A 75 -20.02 12.80 -8.46
N ALA A 76 -20.54 12.36 -9.61
CA ALA A 76 -20.08 12.83 -10.91
C ALA A 76 -20.26 14.35 -11.06
N ASP A 77 -21.40 14.90 -10.63
CA ASP A 77 -21.67 16.33 -10.65
C ASP A 77 -20.75 17.11 -9.70
N PHE A 78 -20.49 16.56 -8.50
CA PHE A 78 -19.48 17.09 -7.59
C PHE A 78 -18.08 17.15 -8.24
N LEU A 79 -17.66 16.10 -8.94
CA LEU A 79 -16.38 16.09 -9.66
C LEU A 79 -16.35 17.15 -10.77
N ARG A 80 -17.44 17.30 -11.54
CA ARG A 80 -17.56 18.34 -12.59
C ARG A 80 -17.52 19.74 -11.99
N ALA A 81 -18.19 19.97 -10.86
CA ALA A 81 -18.21 21.25 -10.15
C ALA A 81 -16.81 21.65 -9.64
N ASN A 82 -15.96 20.67 -9.35
CA ASN A 82 -14.55 20.89 -9.03
C ASN A 82 -13.63 20.96 -10.27
N GLY A 83 -14.19 21.06 -11.48
CA GLY A 83 -13.46 21.27 -12.74
C GLY A 83 -12.87 20.01 -13.37
N ALA A 84 -13.19 18.82 -12.86
CA ALA A 84 -12.73 17.57 -13.44
C ALA A 84 -13.40 17.30 -14.80
N ASP A 85 -12.66 16.71 -15.73
CA ASP A 85 -13.21 16.11 -16.93
C ASP A 85 -13.60 14.66 -16.63
N VAL A 86 -14.88 14.50 -16.30
CA VAL A 86 -15.45 13.27 -15.73
C VAL A 86 -15.69 12.22 -16.82
N PRO A 87 -15.14 11.01 -16.68
CA PRO A 87 -15.37 9.94 -17.64
C PRO A 87 -16.82 9.44 -17.59
N GLU A 88 -17.23 8.73 -18.64
CA GLU A 88 -18.56 8.10 -18.73
C GLU A 88 -18.85 7.18 -17.52
N LYS A 89 -17.83 6.48 -17.03
CA LYS A 89 -17.92 5.60 -15.86
C LYS A 89 -17.09 6.13 -14.69
N VAL A 90 -17.76 6.58 -13.64
CA VAL A 90 -17.14 6.94 -12.35
C VAL A 90 -16.98 5.70 -11.48
N ILE A 91 -15.84 5.57 -10.79
CA ILE A 91 -15.51 4.41 -9.94
C ILE A 91 -15.61 4.82 -8.47
N MET A 92 -16.55 4.25 -7.73
CA MET A 92 -16.78 4.54 -6.31
C MET A 92 -16.63 3.29 -5.41
N ASP A 93 -15.54 2.55 -5.62
CA ASP A 93 -15.20 1.31 -4.89
C ASP A 93 -14.20 1.54 -3.73
N GLY A 94 -14.04 2.79 -3.30
CA GLY A 94 -13.09 3.23 -2.28
C GLY A 94 -11.64 3.33 -2.76
N THR A 95 -11.39 3.20 -4.07
CA THR A 95 -10.04 3.21 -4.61
C THR A 95 -9.63 4.57 -5.15
N ARG A 96 -8.32 4.84 -5.09
CA ARG A 96 -7.75 6.10 -5.57
C ARG A 96 -7.72 6.13 -7.09
N GLN A 97 -8.48 7.05 -7.68
CA GLN A 97 -8.58 7.24 -9.13
C GLN A 97 -7.84 8.50 -9.56
N ARG A 98 -7.04 8.42 -10.63
CA ARG A 98 -6.45 9.61 -11.28
C ARG A 98 -7.40 10.13 -12.34
N ILE A 99 -7.72 11.41 -12.27
CA ILE A 99 -8.63 12.10 -13.18
C ILE A 99 -7.95 13.34 -13.76
N ARG A 100 -8.36 13.70 -14.99
CA ARG A 100 -7.90 14.90 -15.66
C ARG A 100 -8.82 16.08 -15.35
N MET A 101 -8.28 17.27 -15.46
CA MET A 101 -9.05 18.51 -15.45
C MET A 101 -9.44 18.90 -16.87
N GLN A 102 -10.46 19.75 -17.00
CA GLN A 102 -10.91 20.21 -18.31
C GLN A 102 -9.78 20.92 -19.08
N ASP A 103 -8.94 21.67 -18.38
CA ASP A 103 -7.80 22.43 -18.90
C ASP A 103 -6.47 21.66 -18.87
N ASP A 104 -6.48 20.36 -18.53
CA ASP A 104 -5.27 19.53 -18.59
C ASP A 104 -4.76 19.36 -20.03
N LYS A 105 -3.44 19.49 -20.21
CA LYS A 105 -2.77 19.11 -21.46
C LYS A 105 -3.00 17.62 -21.78
N PRO A 106 -3.03 17.22 -23.06
CA PRO A 106 -3.22 15.82 -23.45
C PRO A 106 -2.29 14.86 -22.67
N GLY A 107 -2.87 13.82 -22.08
CA GLY A 107 -2.17 12.80 -21.31
C GLY A 107 -1.84 13.17 -19.85
N LYS A 108 -2.13 14.40 -19.41
CA LYS A 108 -2.04 14.77 -17.98
C LYS A 108 -3.30 14.33 -17.24
N LYS A 109 -3.10 13.90 -16.00
CA LYS A 109 -4.16 13.60 -15.03
C LYS A 109 -3.77 14.29 -13.75
N SER A 110 -4.12 15.56 -13.61
CA SER A 110 -3.59 16.40 -12.54
C SER A 110 -4.19 16.10 -11.18
N CYS A 111 -5.37 15.47 -11.14
CA CYS A 111 -6.16 15.35 -9.91
C CYS A 111 -6.36 13.90 -9.47
N THR A 112 -6.94 13.74 -8.29
CA THR A 112 -7.33 12.45 -7.73
C THR A 112 -8.68 12.53 -7.05
N TYR A 113 -9.44 11.44 -7.13
CA TYR A 113 -10.62 11.27 -6.30
C TYR A 113 -10.68 9.88 -5.68
N VAL A 114 -11.50 9.75 -4.64
CA VAL A 114 -11.99 8.48 -4.08
C VAL A 114 -13.47 8.64 -3.84
N GLY A 115 -14.27 7.67 -4.27
CA GLY A 115 -15.69 7.58 -3.92
C GLY A 115 -16.01 6.22 -3.30
N HIS A 116 -17.03 6.19 -2.46
CA HIS A 116 -17.49 5.03 -1.71
C HIS A 116 -18.98 4.85 -1.94
N LEU A 117 -19.40 3.66 -2.39
CA LEU A 117 -20.80 3.22 -2.37
C LEU A 117 -21.10 2.28 -1.20
N ASP A 118 -20.07 1.87 -0.46
CA ASP A 118 -20.15 0.90 0.61
C ASP A 118 -20.59 1.56 1.94
N GLY A 119 -21.89 1.77 2.11
CA GLY A 119 -22.45 2.44 3.30
C GLY A 119 -23.28 3.64 2.92
N LEU A 120 -23.17 4.72 3.70
CA LEU A 120 -23.62 6.05 3.28
C LEU A 120 -22.64 6.55 2.21
N PRO A 121 -23.06 6.73 0.95
CA PRO A 121 -22.12 7.08 -0.11
C PRO A 121 -21.44 8.42 0.17
N ASN A 122 -20.14 8.46 -0.07
CA ASN A 122 -19.30 9.62 0.20
C ASN A 122 -18.06 9.60 -0.68
N GLY A 123 -17.29 10.67 -0.69
CA GLY A 123 -16.06 10.74 -1.45
C GLY A 123 -15.30 12.04 -1.26
N TRP A 124 -14.15 12.13 -1.91
CA TRP A 124 -13.35 13.35 -1.94
C TRP A 124 -12.60 13.48 -3.26
N PHE A 125 -12.19 14.71 -3.54
CA PHE A 125 -11.43 15.13 -4.71
C PHE A 125 -10.25 16.01 -4.28
N ASN A 126 -9.12 15.92 -4.99
CA ASN A 126 -7.92 16.70 -4.73
C ASN A 126 -7.25 17.11 -6.06
N ASP A 127 -7.06 18.41 -6.25
CA ASP A 127 -6.27 19.01 -7.33
C ASP A 127 -4.84 19.33 -6.85
N PHE A 128 -3.85 18.65 -7.43
CA PHE A 128 -2.45 18.82 -7.04
C PHE A 128 -1.75 20.02 -7.70
N ARG A 129 -2.45 20.81 -8.53
CA ARG A 129 -1.87 21.95 -9.25
C ARG A 129 -1.70 23.20 -8.38
N ASP A 130 -2.53 23.36 -7.35
CA ASP A 130 -2.55 24.55 -6.49
C ASP A 130 -1.50 24.52 -5.37
N GLY A 131 -0.31 23.98 -5.67
CA GLY A 131 0.79 23.88 -4.69
C GLY A 131 0.58 22.81 -3.61
N GLY A 132 -0.38 21.90 -3.81
CA GLY A 132 -0.57 20.73 -2.94
C GLY A 132 -1.15 21.07 -1.56
N LYS A 133 -2.07 22.03 -1.47
CA LYS A 133 -2.85 22.18 -0.24
C LYS A 133 -3.56 20.84 0.05
N ASP A 134 -3.42 20.35 1.27
CA ASP A 134 -4.11 19.15 1.78
C ASP A 134 -5.63 19.37 1.95
N GLU A 135 -6.20 20.44 1.38
CA GLU A 135 -7.63 20.73 1.39
C GLU A 135 -8.33 19.82 0.38
N LEU A 136 -8.81 18.69 0.88
CA LEU A 136 -9.67 17.79 0.13
C LEU A 136 -11.07 18.41 0.00
N SER A 137 -11.54 18.59 -1.24
CA SER A 137 -12.97 18.79 -1.46
C SER A 137 -13.69 17.49 -1.09
N THR A 138 -14.62 17.53 -0.15
CA THR A 138 -15.39 16.37 0.30
C THR A 138 -16.82 16.40 -0.22
N TRP A 139 -17.40 15.22 -0.39
CA TRP A 139 -18.78 15.03 -0.83
C TRP A 139 -19.45 13.93 0.00
N TYR A 140 -20.72 14.16 0.32
CA TYR A 140 -21.59 13.20 0.99
C TYR A 140 -22.90 13.12 0.21
N PHE A 141 -23.45 11.92 0.09
CA PHE A 141 -24.74 11.72 -0.56
C PHE A 141 -25.85 12.46 0.18
N SER A 142 -26.60 13.27 -0.55
CA SER A 142 -27.82 13.92 -0.07
C SER A 142 -29.02 13.24 -0.72
N GLY A 143 -29.60 12.25 -0.03
CA GLY A 143 -30.75 11.48 -0.48
C GLY A 143 -31.22 10.51 0.61
N GLU A 144 -32.24 9.70 0.31
CA GLU A 144 -32.70 8.68 1.25
C GLU A 144 -31.62 7.64 1.56
N GLU A 145 -31.59 7.15 2.79
CA GLU A 145 -30.61 6.16 3.22
C GLU A 145 -30.76 4.90 2.35
N GLY A 146 -29.64 4.43 1.76
CA GLY A 146 -29.67 3.30 0.85
C GLY A 146 -30.09 1.99 1.53
N ASP A 147 -30.59 1.04 0.75
CA ASP A 147 -30.97 -0.30 1.25
C ASP A 147 -29.83 -0.93 2.07
N PRO A 148 -30.04 -1.19 3.38
CA PRO A 148 -29.02 -1.78 4.25
C PRO A 148 -28.49 -3.14 3.76
N VAL A 149 -29.31 -3.93 3.07
CA VAL A 149 -28.92 -5.24 2.52
C VAL A 149 -27.98 -5.05 1.33
N ALA A 150 -28.36 -4.22 0.36
CA ALA A 150 -27.51 -3.87 -0.77
C ALA A 150 -26.17 -3.27 -0.32
N SER A 151 -26.20 -2.37 0.67
CA SER A 151 -25.00 -1.77 1.27
C SER A 151 -24.06 -2.82 1.86
N LEU A 152 -24.60 -3.81 2.56
CA LEU A 152 -23.82 -4.90 3.16
C LEU A 152 -23.17 -5.80 2.09
N HIS A 153 -23.90 -6.11 1.02
CA HIS A 153 -23.37 -6.85 -0.13
C HIS A 153 -22.20 -6.11 -0.77
N MET A 154 -22.37 -4.81 -1.04
CA MET A 154 -21.32 -3.96 -1.59
C MET A 154 -20.09 -3.87 -0.69
N LYS A 155 -20.28 -3.73 0.63
CA LYS A 155 -19.16 -3.76 1.60
C LYS A 155 -18.37 -5.06 1.51
N ALA A 156 -19.04 -6.21 1.43
CA ALA A 156 -18.38 -7.49 1.32
C ALA A 156 -17.62 -7.66 -0.01
N VAL A 157 -18.18 -7.20 -1.14
CA VAL A 157 -17.49 -7.19 -2.45
C VAL A 157 -16.25 -6.30 -2.44
N THR A 158 -16.38 -5.08 -1.91
CA THR A 158 -15.27 -4.12 -1.80
C THR A 158 -14.18 -4.67 -0.88
N ALA A 159 -14.55 -5.25 0.27
CA ALA A 159 -13.61 -5.87 1.20
C ALA A 159 -12.85 -7.04 0.56
N GLN A 160 -13.53 -7.90 -0.21
CA GLN A 160 -12.89 -8.97 -0.96
C GLN A 160 -11.89 -8.41 -1.97
N SER A 161 -12.31 -7.45 -2.78
CA SER A 161 -11.46 -6.84 -3.81
C SER A 161 -10.24 -6.12 -3.22
N GLN A 162 -10.38 -5.48 -2.06
CA GLN A 162 -9.24 -4.88 -1.35
C GLN A 162 -8.28 -5.93 -0.81
N TRP A 163 -8.80 -7.03 -0.23
CA TRP A 163 -7.97 -8.13 0.26
C TRP A 163 -7.20 -8.81 -0.86
N ASP A 164 -7.86 -9.19 -1.94
CA ASP A 164 -7.23 -9.89 -3.06
C ASP A 164 -6.10 -9.05 -3.68
N ARG A 165 -6.29 -7.72 -3.76
CA ARG A 165 -5.25 -6.79 -4.21
C ARG A 165 -4.10 -6.68 -3.22
N ALA A 166 -4.38 -6.61 -1.93
CA ALA A 166 -3.35 -6.57 -0.89
C ALA A 166 -2.52 -7.86 -0.90
N GLU A 167 -3.17 -9.01 -1.06
CA GLU A 167 -2.53 -10.32 -1.12
C GLU A 167 -1.72 -10.50 -2.41
N ALA A 168 -2.27 -10.15 -3.56
CA ALA A 168 -1.53 -10.16 -4.82
C ALA A 168 -0.29 -9.26 -4.76
N LYS A 169 -0.40 -8.09 -4.12
CA LYS A 169 0.73 -7.20 -3.86
C LYS A 169 1.76 -7.84 -2.92
N ARG A 170 1.34 -8.50 -1.83
CA ARG A 170 2.21 -9.22 -0.90
C ARG A 170 3.02 -10.29 -1.63
N ILE A 171 2.33 -11.17 -2.36
CA ILE A 171 2.95 -12.25 -3.16
C ILE A 171 3.95 -11.69 -4.16
N LEU A 172 3.58 -10.61 -4.88
CA LEU A 172 4.48 -9.95 -5.82
C LEU A 172 5.72 -9.40 -5.11
N GLN A 173 5.55 -8.73 -3.98
CA GLN A 173 6.63 -8.17 -3.19
C GLN A 173 7.57 -9.25 -2.63
N ASP A 174 7.05 -10.40 -2.19
CA ASP A 174 7.86 -11.54 -1.75
C ASP A 174 8.70 -12.12 -2.89
N LYS A 175 8.09 -12.28 -4.07
CA LYS A 175 8.81 -12.68 -5.29
C LYS A 175 9.91 -11.69 -5.64
N LYS A 176 9.63 -10.38 -5.57
CA LYS A 176 10.63 -9.32 -5.81
C LYS A 176 11.75 -9.37 -4.77
N ALA A 177 11.44 -9.57 -3.49
CA ALA A 177 12.43 -9.69 -2.43
C ALA A 177 13.40 -10.87 -2.69
N GLY A 178 12.88 -12.01 -3.12
CA GLY A 178 13.70 -13.16 -3.56
C GLY A 178 14.67 -12.79 -4.68
N ASN A 179 14.16 -12.16 -5.75
CA ASN A 179 14.99 -11.71 -6.87
C ASN A 179 16.03 -10.68 -6.46
N VAL A 180 15.67 -9.72 -5.60
CA VAL A 180 16.61 -8.70 -5.11
C VAL A 180 17.74 -9.36 -4.30
N ARG A 181 17.43 -10.29 -3.40
CA ARG A 181 18.44 -11.04 -2.65
C ARG A 181 19.38 -11.82 -3.57
N TYR A 182 18.83 -12.49 -4.58
CA TYR A 182 19.62 -13.20 -5.56
C TYR A 182 20.58 -12.28 -6.32
N VAL A 183 20.06 -11.15 -6.85
CA VAL A 183 20.88 -10.17 -7.58
C VAL A 183 21.95 -9.56 -6.68
N HIS A 184 21.58 -9.10 -5.48
CA HIS A 184 22.52 -8.49 -4.54
C HIS A 184 23.62 -9.47 -4.13
N GLY A 185 23.27 -10.72 -3.78
CA GLY A 185 24.22 -11.75 -3.37
C GLY A 185 25.15 -12.26 -4.47
N LYS A 186 24.81 -12.04 -5.75
CA LYS A 186 25.69 -12.37 -6.89
C LYS A 186 26.91 -11.44 -6.96
N PHE A 187 26.77 -10.21 -6.48
CA PHE A 187 27.80 -9.18 -6.61
C PHE A 187 28.55 -8.96 -5.30
N GLY A 188 29.76 -8.39 -5.41
CA GLY A 188 30.63 -8.11 -4.28
C GLY A 188 30.55 -6.66 -3.80
N GLN A 189 31.17 -6.41 -2.64
CA GLN A 189 31.32 -5.09 -2.03
C GLN A 189 31.87 -4.06 -3.02
N ALA A 190 31.23 -2.90 -3.11
CA ALA A 190 31.69 -1.78 -3.90
C ALA A 190 32.94 -1.14 -3.28
N GLY A 191 33.90 -0.78 -4.12
CA GLY A 191 35.02 0.08 -3.75
C GLY A 191 34.60 1.54 -3.54
N HIS A 192 35.51 2.37 -3.03
CA HIS A 192 35.22 3.78 -2.74
C HIS A 192 35.37 4.71 -3.97
N GLN A 193 35.96 4.22 -5.06
CA GLN A 193 36.29 5.01 -6.26
C GLN A 193 35.15 5.13 -7.26
N HIS A 194 33.94 4.67 -6.93
CA HIS A 194 32.80 4.82 -7.82
C HIS A 194 32.50 6.31 -8.08
N PRO A 195 32.27 6.76 -9.34
CA PRO A 195 32.16 8.19 -9.67
C PRO A 195 31.14 8.97 -8.83
N TYR A 196 29.96 8.40 -8.60
CA TYR A 196 28.96 9.00 -7.72
C TYR A 196 29.45 9.20 -6.27
N LEU A 197 30.20 8.23 -5.70
CA LEU A 197 30.68 8.30 -4.32
C LEU A 197 31.72 9.41 -4.16
N VAL A 198 32.68 9.46 -5.10
CA VAL A 198 33.70 10.51 -5.17
C VAL A 198 33.05 11.88 -5.32
N LYS A 199 32.12 12.03 -6.28
CA LYS A 199 31.38 13.28 -6.50
C LYS A 199 30.59 13.73 -5.26
N LYS A 200 30.09 12.78 -4.46
CA LYS A 200 29.36 13.07 -3.21
C LYS A 200 30.27 13.18 -1.98
N GLY A 201 31.58 12.92 -2.11
CA GLY A 201 32.51 12.96 -0.99
C GLY A 201 32.23 11.92 0.10
N VAL A 202 31.64 10.78 -0.27
CA VAL A 202 31.27 9.71 0.69
C VAL A 202 31.91 8.39 0.31
N ARG A 203 31.96 7.46 1.25
CA ARG A 203 32.51 6.11 1.02
C ARG A 203 31.40 5.10 0.74
N ALA A 204 31.77 3.98 0.11
CA ALA A 204 30.91 2.81 0.03
C ALA A 204 30.76 2.19 1.43
N ALA A 205 29.53 2.12 1.94
CA ALA A 205 29.21 1.47 3.19
C ALA A 205 29.28 -0.06 3.02
N LYS A 206 29.49 -0.76 4.14
CA LYS A 206 29.44 -2.23 4.15
C LYS A 206 28.07 -2.71 3.65
N GLY A 207 28.06 -3.64 2.70
CA GLY A 207 26.84 -4.18 2.09
C GLY A 207 26.35 -3.42 0.85
N VAL A 208 26.96 -2.27 0.52
CA VAL A 208 26.79 -1.66 -0.81
C VAL A 208 27.60 -2.47 -1.80
N HIS A 209 26.94 -3.14 -2.75
CA HIS A 209 27.58 -3.94 -3.77
C HIS A 209 27.72 -3.14 -5.09
N ILE A 210 28.44 -3.68 -6.07
CA ILE A 210 28.56 -3.09 -7.41
C ILE A 210 28.36 -4.17 -8.48
N ASP A 211 27.52 -3.89 -9.48
CA ASP A 211 27.29 -4.83 -10.59
C ASP A 211 28.24 -4.62 -11.78
N ASP A 212 28.18 -5.53 -12.75
CA ASP A 212 29.00 -5.50 -13.97
C ASP A 212 28.76 -4.23 -14.82
N LYS A 213 27.64 -3.53 -14.61
CA LYS A 213 27.31 -2.27 -15.29
C LYS A 213 27.77 -1.05 -14.49
N GLN A 214 28.65 -1.24 -13.51
CA GLN A 214 29.15 -0.21 -12.61
C GLN A 214 28.04 0.52 -11.84
N ARG A 215 26.93 -0.16 -11.52
CA ARG A 215 25.89 0.41 -10.68
C ARG A 215 26.08 -0.04 -9.24
N LEU A 216 26.08 0.91 -8.32
CA LEU A 216 25.99 0.61 -6.89
C LEU A 216 24.64 -0.05 -6.61
N LEU A 217 24.67 -1.08 -5.77
CA LEU A 217 23.53 -1.87 -5.33
C LEU A 217 23.38 -1.67 -3.82
N ILE A 218 22.42 -0.83 -3.41
CA ILE A 218 22.17 -0.53 -2.00
C ILE A 218 20.95 -1.34 -1.55
N PRO A 219 21.13 -2.39 -0.73
CA PRO A 219 20.03 -3.23 -0.28
C PRO A 219 19.16 -2.50 0.72
N LEU A 220 17.85 -2.76 0.68
CA LEU A 220 16.89 -2.22 1.64
C LEU A 220 16.23 -3.39 2.36
N GLN A 221 16.37 -3.40 3.68
CA GLN A 221 15.94 -4.48 4.55
C GLN A 221 14.82 -4.05 5.50
N ASN A 222 14.04 -5.04 5.95
CA ASN A 222 13.08 -4.85 7.02
C ASN A 222 13.76 -4.94 8.40
N ILE A 223 12.97 -4.81 9.47
CA ILE A 223 13.46 -4.92 10.86
C ILE A 223 14.04 -6.30 11.19
N ASP A 224 13.62 -7.35 10.49
CA ASP A 224 14.13 -8.71 10.64
C ASP A 224 15.46 -8.92 9.88
N GLY A 225 16.00 -7.89 9.23
CA GLY A 225 17.24 -7.95 8.44
C GLY A 225 17.07 -8.62 7.08
N VAL A 226 15.83 -8.90 6.65
CA VAL A 226 15.56 -9.49 5.33
C VAL A 226 15.60 -8.40 4.27
N ILE A 227 16.41 -8.56 3.23
CA ILE A 227 16.40 -7.65 2.07
C ILE A 227 15.10 -7.84 1.29
N ARG A 228 14.34 -6.74 1.13
CA ARG A 228 13.02 -6.69 0.50
C ARG A 228 12.99 -5.82 -0.77
N SER A 229 13.91 -4.87 -0.88
CA SER A 229 14.06 -3.99 -2.03
C SER A 229 15.52 -3.56 -2.21
N MET A 230 15.81 -2.81 -3.26
CA MET A 230 17.15 -2.32 -3.56
C MET A 230 17.05 -1.01 -4.35
N GLN A 231 17.88 -0.04 -3.98
CA GLN A 231 18.17 1.14 -4.78
C GLN A 231 19.46 0.92 -5.57
N THR A 232 19.43 1.18 -6.86
CA THR A 232 20.62 1.23 -7.70
C THR A 232 21.03 2.66 -7.97
N ILE A 233 22.33 2.92 -8.07
CA ILE A 233 22.89 4.21 -8.46
C ILE A 233 23.94 3.96 -9.54
N ASP A 234 23.76 4.52 -10.73
CA ASP A 234 24.74 4.40 -11.81
C ASP A 234 25.91 5.42 -11.67
N PRO A 235 26.95 5.34 -12.52
CA PRO A 235 28.09 6.25 -12.46
C PRO A 235 27.73 7.74 -12.57
N ASP A 236 26.69 8.07 -13.34
CA ASP A 236 26.19 9.44 -13.51
C ASP A 236 25.42 9.95 -12.29
N GLY A 237 25.04 9.03 -11.40
CA GLY A 237 24.30 9.30 -10.18
C GLY A 237 22.79 9.17 -10.32
N ASN A 238 22.29 8.59 -11.43
CA ASN A 238 20.87 8.31 -11.59
C ASN A 238 20.48 7.18 -10.64
N LYS A 239 19.46 7.44 -9.85
CA LYS A 239 18.97 6.51 -8.83
C LYS A 239 17.72 5.82 -9.31
N ARG A 240 17.63 4.51 -9.13
CA ARG A 240 16.43 3.74 -9.45
C ARG A 240 16.10 2.80 -8.30
N LEU A 241 14.83 2.77 -7.92
CA LEU A 241 14.33 1.77 -6.98
C LEU A 241 13.82 0.56 -7.77
N THR A 242 13.96 -0.64 -7.19
CA THR A 242 13.37 -1.85 -7.78
C THR A 242 11.86 -1.69 -7.85
N LYS A 243 11.31 -1.70 -9.08
CA LYS A 243 9.89 -1.53 -9.34
C LYS A 243 9.07 -2.66 -8.70
N ASP A 244 7.95 -2.28 -8.09
CA ASP A 244 6.99 -3.15 -7.40
C ASP A 244 7.55 -3.91 -6.18
N ALA A 245 8.81 -3.66 -5.79
CA ALA A 245 9.38 -4.19 -4.56
C ALA A 245 8.83 -3.44 -3.33
N GLU A 246 8.95 -4.06 -2.15
CA GLU A 246 8.49 -3.47 -0.91
C GLU A 246 9.43 -2.34 -0.46
N LYS A 247 9.08 -1.09 -0.78
CA LYS A 247 9.81 0.11 -0.30
C LYS A 247 9.46 0.45 1.14
N SER A 248 8.17 0.41 1.43
CA SER A 248 7.56 1.00 2.62
C SER A 248 8.08 0.34 3.89
N GLY A 249 8.70 1.12 4.78
CA GLY A 249 9.27 0.64 6.04
C GLY A 249 10.62 -0.08 5.92
N ASN A 250 11.14 -0.27 4.71
CA ASN A 250 12.46 -0.87 4.48
C ASN A 250 13.55 0.22 4.36
N PHE A 251 14.74 -0.09 4.85
CA PHE A 251 15.83 0.88 5.03
C PHE A 251 17.21 0.26 4.81
N PHE A 252 18.25 1.11 4.77
CA PHE A 252 19.64 0.67 4.78
C PHE A 252 20.39 1.37 5.92
N VAL A 253 21.28 0.68 6.63
CA VAL A 253 22.06 1.26 7.73
C VAL A 253 23.48 1.53 7.26
N VAL A 254 23.92 2.78 7.40
CA VAL A 254 25.29 3.22 7.09
C VAL A 254 26.06 3.45 8.39
N GLY A 255 27.35 3.10 8.42
CA GLY A 255 28.23 3.47 9.53
C GLY A 255 28.22 2.53 10.75
N GLY A 256 27.58 1.36 10.65
CA GLY A 256 27.64 0.33 11.70
C GLY A 256 26.33 -0.41 11.88
N THR A 257 26.13 -0.95 13.08
CA THR A 257 24.91 -1.68 13.48
C THR A 257 24.13 -0.85 14.49
N LEU A 258 22.80 -0.80 14.32
CA LEU A 258 21.90 -0.20 15.30
C LEU A 258 21.98 -0.95 16.63
N LYS A 259 21.85 -0.23 17.75
CA LYS A 259 21.86 -0.80 19.10
C LYS A 259 20.66 -0.28 19.87
N ASN A 260 19.96 -1.18 20.56
CA ASN A 260 18.85 -0.79 21.42
C ASN A 260 19.32 0.20 22.50
N GLY A 261 18.48 1.18 22.83
CA GLY A 261 18.79 2.25 23.79
C GLY A 261 19.80 3.29 23.31
N LYS A 262 20.14 3.32 22.00
CA LYS A 262 20.96 4.38 21.40
C LYS A 262 20.13 5.23 20.43
N PRO A 263 20.45 6.54 20.29
CA PRO A 263 19.76 7.38 19.33
C PRO A 263 19.85 6.84 17.90
N ILE A 264 18.75 6.94 17.16
CA ILE A 264 18.68 6.59 15.74
C ILE A 264 18.66 7.90 14.95
N VAL A 265 19.55 8.00 13.97
CA VAL A 265 19.57 9.13 13.03
C VAL A 265 19.05 8.62 11.70
N CYS A 266 18.05 9.30 11.14
CA CYS A 266 17.47 8.96 9.85
C CYS A 266 17.83 10.01 8.79
N ALA A 267 18.04 9.57 7.56
CA ALA A 267 18.27 10.41 6.40
C ALA A 267 17.53 9.83 5.18
N GLU A 268 17.15 10.68 4.23
CA GLU A 268 16.46 10.21 3.02
C GLU A 268 17.41 9.43 2.11
N GLY A 269 18.46 10.07 1.63
CA GLY A 269 19.35 9.50 0.62
C GLY A 269 20.60 8.84 1.19
N TYR A 270 21.18 7.93 0.41
CA TYR A 270 22.46 7.28 0.73
C TYR A 270 23.59 8.25 1.06
N ALA A 271 23.78 9.28 0.21
CA ALA A 271 24.86 10.24 0.40
C ALA A 271 24.71 11.00 1.73
N THR A 272 23.50 11.47 2.04
CA THR A 272 23.19 12.13 3.31
C THR A 272 23.41 11.19 4.51
N ALA A 273 22.95 9.94 4.42
CA ALA A 273 23.17 8.95 5.46
C ALA A 273 24.68 8.68 5.68
N ALA A 274 25.45 8.54 4.60
CA ALA A 274 26.88 8.30 4.66
C ALA A 274 27.67 9.50 5.21
N SER A 275 27.34 10.72 4.78
CA SER A 275 27.92 11.94 5.34
C SER A 275 27.61 12.08 6.83
N GLY A 276 26.35 11.84 7.23
CA GLY A 276 25.93 11.84 8.63
C GLY A 276 26.69 10.80 9.45
N ALA A 277 26.84 9.58 8.94
CA ALA A 277 27.58 8.53 9.63
C ALA A 277 29.07 8.87 9.80
N MET A 278 29.70 9.49 8.80
CA MET A 278 31.08 9.95 8.88
C MET A 278 31.26 11.08 9.91
N ALA A 279 30.34 12.04 9.92
CA ALA A 279 30.40 13.19 10.83
C ALA A 279 30.09 12.82 12.28
N LEU A 280 29.02 12.06 12.49
CA LEU A 280 28.54 11.68 13.82
C LEU A 280 29.29 10.47 14.40
N ARG A 281 29.99 9.69 13.56
CA ARG A 281 30.59 8.40 13.92
C ARG A 281 29.58 7.45 14.56
N MET A 282 28.36 7.48 14.04
CA MET A 282 27.21 6.71 14.51
C MET A 282 26.50 6.05 13.32
N PRO A 283 25.76 4.94 13.54
CA PRO A 283 24.88 4.39 12.52
C PRO A 283 23.82 5.40 12.09
N VAL A 284 23.61 5.54 10.78
CA VAL A 284 22.57 6.38 10.18
C VAL A 284 21.72 5.55 9.24
N VAL A 285 20.40 5.68 9.37
CA VAL A 285 19.39 4.93 8.62
C VAL A 285 18.99 5.71 7.38
N MET A 286 19.25 5.15 6.21
CA MET A 286 18.75 5.64 4.93
C MET A 286 17.33 5.12 4.69
N ALA A 287 16.37 6.04 4.56
CA ALA A 287 14.94 5.75 4.36
C ALA A 287 14.45 5.99 2.93
N ILE A 288 15.32 6.33 1.97
CA ILE A 288 15.04 6.59 0.54
C ILE A 288 14.39 7.95 0.26
N ASP A 289 13.26 8.26 0.91
CA ASP A 289 12.48 9.48 0.71
C ASP A 289 11.70 9.90 1.97
N SER A 290 11.22 11.14 1.99
CA SER A 290 10.50 11.75 3.13
C SER A 290 9.28 10.93 3.57
N GLY A 291 8.48 10.44 2.63
CA GLY A 291 7.29 9.64 2.93
C GLY A 291 7.57 8.28 3.54
N ASN A 292 8.81 7.80 3.46
CA ASN A 292 9.25 6.54 4.08
C ASN A 292 10.00 6.74 5.40
N LEU A 293 10.49 7.95 5.70
CA LEU A 293 11.15 8.26 6.98
C LEU A 293 10.29 7.90 8.19
N VAL A 294 9.04 8.35 8.19
CA VAL A 294 8.10 8.11 9.31
C VAL A 294 7.90 6.62 9.52
N LYS A 295 7.64 5.87 8.45
CA LYS A 295 7.41 4.43 8.51
C LYS A 295 8.62 3.65 9.00
N VAL A 296 9.82 4.05 8.59
CA VAL A 296 11.07 3.44 9.05
C VAL A 296 11.30 3.75 10.54
N ALA A 297 11.07 4.99 10.96
CA ALA A 297 11.20 5.39 12.36
C ALA A 297 10.22 4.63 13.27
N GLU A 298 8.95 4.52 12.88
CA GLU A 298 7.93 3.75 13.60
C GLU A 298 8.32 2.27 13.75
N ARG A 299 8.84 1.66 12.68
CA ARG A 299 9.27 0.25 12.68
C ARG A 299 10.49 0.01 13.57
N LEU A 300 11.44 0.94 13.59
CA LEU A 300 12.66 0.84 14.39
C LEU A 300 12.46 1.20 15.87
N HIS A 301 11.36 1.87 16.20
CA HIS A 301 11.03 2.23 17.58
C HIS A 301 10.41 1.08 18.38
N GLN A 302 9.80 0.09 17.69
CA GLN A 302 9.21 -1.11 18.29
C GLN A 302 10.28 -2.02 18.89
#